data_AF-A0A933LIF8-F1
#
_entry.id   AF-A0A933LIF8-F1
#
_cell.length_a   1.000
_cell.length_b   1.000
_cell.length_c   1.000
_cell.angle_alpha   90.00
_cell.angle_beta   90.00
_cell.angle_gamma   90.00
#
_symmetry.space_group_name_H-M   'P 1'
#
loop_
_entity.id
_entity.type
_entity.pdbx_description
1 polymer ?
#
loop_
_entity_poly.entity_id
_entity_poly.type
_entity_poly.pdbx_seq_one_letter_code
_entity_poly.pdbx_strand_id
1 'polypeptide(L)'
;MARILLIHHDKPTREFLKHQAADHEVVAPKDLKSAMRQLVEVPPEVVVVGQDGQEEGLKLLRWMRQNVLATPVIVLLGRGGIRHRPAVMKLGAAATLDLPVDRGRLNRQVDAVLAAARQAAAGPPPITEEELDANLSVLETALNRKMVCFAGRNQVFIQSTLTGAAATRPRICLRCSLRAEYGLNREVYYEFIRSVCCRDPDRCEAVRQFRHERETA
;
A
#
# COMPACT_ATOMS: atom_id res chain seq x y z
N MET A 1 6.71 3.70 -17.22
CA MET A 1 7.98 4.25 -16.72
C MET A 1 7.64 5.18 -15.56
N ALA A 2 8.24 4.98 -14.39
CA ALA A 2 7.96 5.77 -13.19
C ALA A 2 9.23 6.48 -12.71
N ARG A 3 9.10 7.60 -11.99
CA ARG A 3 10.26 8.29 -11.41
C ARG A 3 10.58 7.74 -10.01
N ILE A 4 11.77 7.16 -9.85
CA ILE A 4 12.24 6.53 -8.62
C ILE A 4 13.36 7.35 -8.00
N LEU A 5 13.22 7.70 -6.72
CA LEU A 5 14.33 8.20 -5.92
C LEU A 5 14.99 7.06 -5.17
N LEU A 6 16.25 6.75 -5.50
CA LEU A 6 16.99 5.63 -4.94
C LEU A 6 18.06 6.10 -3.95
N ILE A 7 17.95 5.64 -2.69
CA ILE A 7 18.80 6.07 -1.58
C ILE A 7 19.50 4.86 -0.99
N HIS A 8 20.83 4.85 -1.05
CA HIS A 8 21.66 3.83 -0.42
C HIS A 8 23.05 4.40 -0.18
N HIS A 9 23.60 4.28 1.03
CA HIS A 9 24.96 4.77 1.34
C HIS A 9 26.04 4.09 0.47
N ASP A 10 25.98 2.76 0.32
CA ASP A 10 26.97 2.00 -0.44
C ASP A 10 26.85 2.24 -1.96
N LYS A 11 27.93 2.74 -2.57
CA LYS A 11 27.98 3.11 -4.00
C LYS A 11 27.83 1.88 -4.92
N PRO A 12 28.56 0.77 -4.74
CA PRO A 12 28.36 -0.46 -5.52
C PRO A 12 26.90 -0.93 -5.52
N THR A 13 26.28 -1.01 -4.34
CA THR A 13 24.87 -1.42 -4.21
C THR A 13 23.93 -0.44 -4.91
N ARG A 14 24.18 0.87 -4.77
CA ARG A 14 23.42 1.91 -5.45
C ARG A 14 23.48 1.78 -6.97
N GLU A 15 24.66 1.54 -7.55
CA GLU A 15 24.80 1.32 -9.00
C GLU A 15 24.16 0.01 -9.45
N PHE A 16 24.32 -1.07 -8.68
CA PHE A 16 23.63 -2.33 -8.94
C PHE A 16 22.11 -2.14 -8.99
N LEU A 17 21.53 -1.45 -8.00
CA LEU A 17 20.08 -1.22 -7.95
C LEU A 17 19.59 -0.30 -9.08
N LYS A 18 20.38 0.70 -9.50
CA LYS A 18 20.08 1.47 -10.72
C LYS A 18 19.93 0.58 -11.94
N HIS A 19 20.84 -0.40 -12.10
CA HIS A 19 20.73 -1.37 -13.20
C HIS A 19 19.49 -2.26 -13.05
N GLN A 20 19.13 -2.67 -11.83
CA GLN A 20 17.90 -3.44 -11.61
C GLN A 20 16.64 -2.61 -11.90
N ALA A 21 16.67 -1.30 -11.70
CA ALA A 21 15.55 -0.38 -11.94
C ALA A 21 15.62 0.34 -13.31
N ALA A 22 16.32 -0.23 -14.30
CA ALA A 22 16.54 0.41 -15.60
C ALA A 22 15.27 0.70 -16.42
N ASP A 23 14.12 0.11 -16.07
CA ASP A 23 12.80 0.38 -16.68
C ASP A 23 12.15 1.70 -16.19
N HIS A 24 12.82 2.38 -15.26
CA HIS A 24 12.33 3.55 -14.56
C HIS A 24 13.32 4.72 -14.67
N GLU A 25 12.84 5.94 -14.47
CA GLU A 25 13.70 7.11 -14.35
C GLU A 25 14.29 7.14 -12.94
N VAL A 26 15.53 6.69 -12.77
CA VAL A 26 16.16 6.57 -11.45
C VAL A 26 17.03 7.77 -11.14
N VAL A 27 16.69 8.50 -10.08
CA VAL A 27 17.53 9.53 -9.48
C VAL A 27 18.16 8.94 -8.22
N ALA A 28 19.50 8.89 -8.15
CA ALA A 28 20.20 8.31 -7.00
C ALA A 28 21.21 9.29 -6.39
N PRO A 29 20.78 10.09 -5.39
CA PRO A 29 21.65 11.01 -4.66
C PRO A 29 22.82 10.31 -3.99
N LYS A 30 23.88 11.08 -3.73
CA LYS A 30 25.09 10.56 -3.04
C LYS A 30 24.86 10.30 -1.56
N ASP A 31 23.94 11.01 -0.94
CA ASP A 31 23.66 10.97 0.49
C ASP A 31 22.19 11.29 0.80
N LEU A 32 21.78 10.94 2.02
CA LEU A 32 20.41 11.12 2.51
C LEU A 32 19.97 12.59 2.50
N LYS A 33 20.86 13.54 2.82
CA LYS A 33 20.53 14.98 2.88
C LYS A 33 20.18 15.53 1.50
N SER A 34 20.94 15.15 0.50
CA SER A 34 20.71 15.48 -0.91
C SER A 34 19.41 14.85 -1.40
N ALA A 35 19.10 13.62 -0.97
CA ALA A 35 17.84 12.96 -1.29
C ALA A 35 16.62 13.66 -0.69
N MET A 36 16.72 14.10 0.58
CA MET A 36 15.63 14.83 1.24
C MET A 36 15.33 16.16 0.53
N ARG A 37 16.35 16.88 0.04
CA ARG A 37 16.16 18.09 -0.78
C ARG A 37 15.43 17.78 -2.09
N GLN A 38 15.90 16.76 -2.81
CA GLN A 38 15.29 16.36 -4.08
C GLN A 38 13.85 15.90 -3.92
N LEU A 39 13.51 15.23 -2.81
CA LEU A 39 12.15 14.80 -2.53
C LEU A 39 11.15 15.98 -2.47
N VAL A 40 11.62 17.16 -2.05
CA VAL A 40 10.82 18.39 -1.96
C VAL A 40 10.82 19.15 -3.29
N GLU A 41 11.99 19.29 -3.92
CA GLU A 41 12.14 20.04 -5.17
C GLU A 41 11.46 19.34 -6.35
N VAL A 42 11.61 18.01 -6.44
CA VAL A 42 11.12 17.18 -7.53
C VAL A 42 10.55 15.89 -6.95
N PRO A 43 9.27 15.87 -6.54
CA PRO A 43 8.68 14.72 -5.87
C PRO A 43 8.69 13.48 -6.79
N PRO A 44 9.32 12.37 -6.38
CA PRO A 44 9.28 11.11 -7.12
C PRO A 44 7.94 10.42 -6.92
N GLU A 45 7.62 9.45 -7.78
CA GLU A 45 6.42 8.62 -7.62
C GLU A 45 6.61 7.54 -6.55
N VAL A 46 7.85 7.07 -6.37
CA VAL A 46 8.22 6.12 -5.32
C VAL A 46 9.64 6.35 -4.84
N VAL A 47 9.88 6.11 -3.56
CA VAL A 47 11.21 6.13 -2.96
C VAL A 47 11.65 4.71 -2.66
N VAL A 48 12.88 4.35 -3.05
CA VAL A 48 13.52 3.09 -2.70
C VAL A 48 14.71 3.41 -1.81
N VAL A 49 14.69 2.94 -0.56
CA VAL A 49 15.73 3.26 0.43
C VAL A 49 16.34 2.01 1.04
N GLY A 50 17.67 1.98 1.12
CA GLY A 50 18.42 0.96 1.85
C GLY A 50 18.22 1.08 3.36
N GLN A 51 18.12 -0.07 4.02
CA GLN A 51 18.13 -0.17 5.46
C GLN A 51 19.08 -1.29 5.87
N ASP A 52 20.25 -0.86 6.30
CA ASP A 52 21.30 -1.67 6.89
C ASP A 52 21.61 -1.13 8.31
N GLY A 53 22.86 -1.22 8.78
CA GLY A 53 23.29 -0.66 10.06
C GLY A 53 23.22 0.87 10.18
N GLN A 54 23.08 1.63 9.09
CA GLN A 54 23.10 3.11 9.12
C GLN A 54 21.74 3.76 9.39
N GLU A 55 20.66 2.97 9.50
CA GLU A 55 19.30 3.46 9.76
C GLU A 55 18.76 4.51 8.77
N GLU A 56 19.21 4.48 7.51
CA GLU A 56 18.80 5.46 6.50
C GLU A 56 17.27 5.43 6.26
N GLY A 57 16.70 4.24 6.09
CA GLY A 57 15.25 4.06 5.91
C GLY A 57 14.43 4.59 7.09
N LEU A 58 14.85 4.29 8.32
CA LEU A 58 14.18 4.79 9.52
C LEU A 58 14.25 6.31 9.65
N LYS A 59 15.42 6.91 9.39
CA LYS A 59 15.60 8.37 9.43
C LYS A 59 14.73 9.06 8.39
N LEU A 60 14.72 8.53 7.17
CA LEU A 60 13.91 9.06 6.07
C LEU A 60 12.42 9.01 6.39
N LEU A 61 11.90 7.86 6.81
CA LEU A 61 10.46 7.70 7.12
C LEU A 61 10.01 8.63 8.26
N ARG A 62 10.81 8.79 9.31
CA ARG A 62 10.52 9.74 10.40
C ARG A 62 10.41 11.17 9.88
N TRP A 63 11.37 11.59 9.05
CA TRP A 63 11.35 12.93 8.47
C TRP A 63 10.20 13.13 7.49
N MET A 64 9.90 12.16 6.62
CA MET A 64 8.77 12.24 5.69
C MET A 64 7.45 12.40 6.44
N ARG A 65 7.26 11.66 7.54
CA ARG A 65 6.09 11.79 8.41
C ARG A 65 5.98 13.17 9.06
N GLN A 66 7.09 13.74 9.52
CA GLN A 66 7.13 15.09 10.10
C GLN A 66 6.79 16.18 9.08
N ASN A 67 7.09 15.96 7.80
CA ASN A 67 6.84 16.90 6.70
C ASN A 67 5.59 16.57 5.88
N VAL A 68 4.77 15.61 6.36
CA VAL A 68 3.49 15.20 5.74
C VAL A 68 3.64 14.80 4.26
N LEU A 69 4.73 14.10 3.94
CA LEU A 69 4.99 13.62 2.59
C LEU A 69 4.30 12.27 2.36
N ALA A 70 3.41 12.22 1.38
CA ALA A 70 2.60 11.03 1.06
C ALA A 70 3.27 10.07 0.06
N THR A 71 4.45 10.42 -0.47
CA THR A 71 5.16 9.57 -1.42
C THR A 71 5.44 8.19 -0.82
N PRO A 72 5.07 7.09 -1.49
CA PRO A 72 5.26 5.76 -0.94
C PRO A 72 6.75 5.37 -0.91
N VAL A 73 7.14 4.60 0.11
CA VAL A 73 8.53 4.20 0.36
C VAL A 73 8.66 2.67 0.40
N ILE A 74 9.54 2.13 -0.43
CA ILE A 74 9.97 0.72 -0.39
C ILE A 74 11.31 0.66 0.34
N VAL A 75 11.39 -0.16 1.39
CA VAL A 75 12.62 -0.33 2.16
C VAL A 75 13.34 -1.63 1.77
N LEU A 76 14.58 -1.51 1.30
CA LEU A 76 15.47 -2.62 0.99
C LEU A 76 16.25 -3.02 2.25
N LEU A 77 15.95 -4.19 2.80
CA LEU A 77 16.55 -4.71 4.01
C LEU A 77 17.84 -5.46 3.67
N GLY A 78 18.97 -4.90 4.10
CA GLY A 78 20.29 -5.50 3.97
C GLY A 78 20.65 -6.40 5.16
N ARG A 79 21.96 -6.68 5.30
CA ARG A 79 22.49 -7.49 6.41
C ARG A 79 22.14 -6.85 7.77
N GLY A 80 21.44 -7.60 8.62
CA GLY A 80 20.96 -7.10 9.92
C GLY A 80 19.70 -6.21 9.84
N GLY A 81 19.28 -5.79 8.64
CA GLY A 81 18.12 -4.93 8.40
C GLY A 81 16.78 -5.55 8.81
N ILE A 82 16.67 -6.89 8.79
CA ILE A 82 15.45 -7.64 9.12
C ILE A 82 14.90 -7.25 10.50
N ARG A 83 15.77 -6.96 11.48
CA ARG A 83 15.36 -6.53 12.83
C ARG A 83 14.58 -5.20 12.83
N HIS A 84 14.81 -4.36 11.82
CA HIS A 84 14.13 -3.08 11.67
C HIS A 84 12.81 -3.19 10.90
N ARG A 85 12.45 -4.35 10.33
CA ARG A 85 11.22 -4.54 9.55
C ARG A 85 9.96 -4.07 10.31
N PRO A 86 9.72 -4.45 11.58
CA PRO A 86 8.55 -3.97 12.30
C PRO A 86 8.54 -2.44 12.47
N ALA A 87 9.71 -1.84 12.71
CA ALA A 87 9.85 -0.41 12.92
C ALA A 87 9.59 0.41 11.64
N VAL A 88 10.12 -0.04 10.48
CA VAL A 88 9.87 0.65 9.20
C VAL A 88 8.42 0.52 8.76
N MET A 89 7.79 -0.63 8.97
CA MET A 89 6.36 -0.82 8.68
C MET A 89 5.50 0.08 9.57
N LYS A 90 5.80 0.17 10.87
CA LYS A 90 5.11 1.07 11.80
C LYS A 90 5.26 2.55 11.45
N LEU A 91 6.34 2.92 10.77
CA LEU A 91 6.59 4.28 10.30
C LEU A 91 5.96 4.59 8.94
N GLY A 92 5.28 3.63 8.31
CA GLY A 92 4.55 3.83 7.06
C GLY A 92 5.32 3.44 5.80
N ALA A 93 6.32 2.56 5.90
CA ALA A 93 6.87 1.92 4.69
C ALA A 93 5.73 1.21 3.93
N ALA A 94 5.65 1.45 2.63
CA ALA A 94 4.64 0.83 1.77
C ALA A 94 4.95 -0.65 1.52
N ALA A 95 6.23 -1.01 1.47
CA ALA A 95 6.69 -2.38 1.35
C ALA A 95 8.12 -2.56 1.88
N THR A 96 8.52 -3.81 2.09
CA THR A 96 9.92 -4.18 2.37
C THR A 96 10.38 -5.30 1.46
N LEU A 97 11.64 -5.26 1.04
CA LEU A 97 12.28 -6.30 0.23
C LEU A 97 13.63 -6.67 0.83
N ASP A 98 13.97 -7.95 0.87
CA ASP A 98 15.28 -8.40 1.34
C ASP A 98 16.30 -8.40 0.20
N LEU A 99 17.51 -7.94 0.49
CA LEU A 99 18.66 -8.05 -0.42
C LEU A 99 19.27 -9.46 -0.36
N PRO A 100 19.73 -10.02 -1.50
CA PRO A 100 19.76 -9.43 -2.84
C PRO A 100 18.37 -9.38 -3.51
N VAL A 101 18.13 -8.34 -4.31
CA VAL A 101 16.89 -8.16 -5.08
C VAL A 101 17.19 -8.22 -6.57
N ASP A 102 16.41 -8.99 -7.32
CA ASP A 102 16.43 -9.01 -8.78
C ASP A 102 15.47 -7.98 -9.38
N ARG A 103 15.69 -7.61 -10.65
CA ARG A 103 14.86 -6.69 -11.44
C ARG A 103 13.37 -7.04 -11.41
N GLY A 104 13.02 -8.32 -11.60
CA GLY A 104 11.62 -8.74 -11.66
C GLY A 104 10.90 -8.57 -10.32
N ARG A 105 11.58 -8.82 -9.20
CA ARG A 105 11.04 -8.59 -7.86
C ARG A 105 10.92 -7.11 -7.54
N LEU A 106 11.93 -6.29 -7.87
CA LEU A 106 11.89 -4.85 -7.65
C LEU A 106 10.77 -4.18 -8.45
N ASN A 107 10.68 -4.45 -9.75
CA ASN A 107 9.67 -3.86 -10.63
C ASN A 107 8.25 -4.24 -10.19
N ARG A 108 7.98 -5.52 -9.90
CA ARG A 108 6.67 -5.95 -9.38
C ARG A 108 6.29 -5.22 -8.09
N GLN A 109 7.25 -5.00 -7.20
CA GLN A 109 6.99 -4.29 -5.96
C GLN A 109 6.72 -2.79 -6.20
N VAL A 110 7.48 -2.16 -7.10
CA VAL A 110 7.25 -0.77 -7.52
C VAL A 110 5.86 -0.62 -8.11
N ASP A 111 5.48 -1.48 -9.06
CA ASP A 111 4.17 -1.44 -9.71
C ASP A 111 3.03 -1.62 -8.71
N ALA A 112 3.16 -2.58 -7.78
CA ALA A 112 2.16 -2.81 -6.74
C ALA A 112 1.98 -1.58 -5.83
N VAL A 113 3.08 -0.96 -5.42
CA VAL A 113 3.07 0.22 -4.54
C VAL A 113 2.50 1.45 -5.26
N LEU A 114 2.85 1.66 -6.53
CA LEU A 114 2.30 2.75 -7.33
C LEU A 114 0.81 2.56 -7.61
N ALA A 115 0.37 1.33 -7.89
CA ALA A 115 -1.05 1.02 -8.05
C ALA A 115 -1.83 1.33 -6.77
N ALA A 116 -1.30 0.93 -5.60
CA ALA A 116 -1.91 1.23 -4.30
C ALA A 116 -1.95 2.74 -4.01
N ALA A 117 -0.87 3.48 -4.32
CA ALA A 117 -0.82 4.93 -4.13
C ALA A 117 -1.82 5.67 -5.04
N ARG A 118 -1.93 5.26 -6.32
CA ARG A 118 -2.93 5.80 -7.25
C ARG A 118 -4.34 5.51 -6.79
N GLN A 119 -4.60 4.30 -6.28
CA GLN A 119 -5.90 3.94 -5.74
C GLN A 119 -6.26 4.77 -4.49
N ALA A 120 -5.29 5.01 -3.61
CA ALA A 120 -5.49 5.88 -2.45
C ALA A 120 -5.75 7.34 -2.87
N ALA A 121 -5.05 7.84 -3.89
CA ALA A 121 -5.23 9.20 -4.42
C ALA A 121 -6.53 9.38 -5.21
N ALA A 122 -7.01 8.34 -5.89
CA ALA A 122 -8.30 8.34 -6.58
C ALA A 122 -9.49 8.47 -5.62
N GLY A 123 -9.25 8.27 -4.32
CA GLY A 123 -10.27 8.30 -3.30
C GLY A 123 -11.17 7.07 -3.36
N PRO A 124 -12.22 7.05 -2.53
CA PRO A 124 -13.14 5.93 -2.53
C PRO A 124 -14.00 5.95 -3.82
N PRO A 125 -14.40 4.79 -4.36
CA PRO A 125 -15.19 4.70 -5.58
C PRO A 125 -16.48 5.52 -5.47
N PRO A 126 -17.02 6.02 -6.60
CA PRO A 126 -18.25 6.79 -6.60
C PRO A 126 -19.39 5.99 -5.97
N ILE A 127 -20.28 6.67 -5.24
CA ILE A 127 -21.44 6.03 -4.60
C ILE A 127 -22.42 5.62 -5.71
N THR A 128 -22.84 4.35 -5.72
CA THR A 128 -23.81 3.86 -6.70
C THR A 128 -25.21 4.43 -6.48
N GLU A 129 -26.03 4.48 -7.54
CA GLU A 129 -27.46 4.87 -7.43
C GLU A 129 -28.22 4.00 -6.43
N GLU A 130 -27.98 2.68 -6.44
CA GLU A 130 -28.61 1.75 -5.48
C GLU A 130 -28.26 2.06 -4.02
N GLU A 131 -27.03 2.51 -3.78
CA GLU A 131 -26.60 2.93 -2.45
C GLU A 131 -27.14 4.32 -2.07
N LEU A 132 -27.34 5.21 -3.04
CA LEU A 132 -27.92 6.54 -2.84
C LEU A 132 -29.42 6.47 -2.52
N ASP A 133 -30.15 5.59 -3.20
CA ASP A 133 -31.61 5.53 -3.13
C ASP A 133 -32.14 4.57 -2.05
N ALA A 134 -31.28 3.69 -1.51
CA ALA A 134 -31.67 2.72 -0.52
C ALA A 134 -31.44 3.18 0.93
N ASN A 135 -32.17 2.55 1.85
CA ASN A 135 -31.89 2.68 3.27
C ASN A 135 -30.59 1.92 3.62
N LEU A 136 -29.54 2.67 3.95
CA LEU A 136 -28.21 2.12 4.23
C LEU A 136 -28.21 1.09 5.37
N SER A 137 -29.02 1.25 6.42
CA SER A 137 -29.09 0.28 7.53
C SER A 137 -29.74 -1.04 7.09
N VAL A 138 -30.71 -0.98 6.17
CA VAL A 138 -31.31 -2.18 5.56
C VAL A 138 -30.28 -2.88 4.67
N LEU A 139 -29.54 -2.13 3.84
CA LEU A 139 -28.47 -2.67 3.01
C LEU A 139 -27.37 -3.33 3.84
N GLU A 140 -26.88 -2.66 4.88
CA GLU A 140 -25.88 -3.18 5.82
C GLU A 140 -26.32 -4.53 6.40
N THR A 141 -27.54 -4.58 6.95
CA THR A 141 -28.11 -5.80 7.54
C THR A 141 -28.21 -6.93 6.50
N ALA A 142 -28.67 -6.61 5.29
CA ALA A 142 -28.82 -7.57 4.21
C ALA A 142 -27.46 -8.13 3.74
N LEU A 143 -26.44 -7.28 3.61
CA LEU A 143 -25.09 -7.68 3.20
C LEU A 143 -24.42 -8.54 4.27
N ASN A 144 -24.53 -8.17 5.56
CA ASN A 144 -24.01 -8.99 6.65
C ASN A 144 -24.66 -10.39 6.67
N ARG A 145 -25.97 -10.50 6.41
CA ARG A 145 -26.67 -11.80 6.30
C ARG A 145 -26.26 -12.63 5.08
N LYS A 146 -25.99 -11.98 3.95
CA LYS A 146 -25.61 -12.65 2.68
C LYS A 146 -24.09 -12.90 2.58
N MET A 147 -23.30 -12.50 3.57
CA MET A 147 -21.85 -12.60 3.53
C MET A 147 -21.39 -14.06 3.49
N VAL A 148 -20.79 -14.47 2.37
CA VAL A 148 -20.21 -15.82 2.23
C VAL A 148 -18.70 -15.83 2.51
N CYS A 149 -18.02 -14.69 2.33
CA CYS A 149 -16.60 -14.54 2.65
C CYS A 149 -16.32 -14.74 4.14
N PHE A 150 -15.44 -15.70 4.47
CA PHE A 150 -15.07 -16.01 5.86
C PHE A 150 -14.38 -14.83 6.57
N ALA A 151 -13.63 -14.03 5.83
CA ALA A 151 -12.91 -12.88 6.37
C ALA A 151 -13.78 -11.63 6.62
N GLY A 152 -15.02 -11.62 6.12
CA GLY A 152 -15.89 -10.44 6.13
C GLY A 152 -17.19 -10.59 6.92
N ARG A 153 -17.43 -11.73 7.58
CA ARG A 153 -18.71 -11.97 8.29
C ARG A 153 -18.90 -10.95 9.41
N ASN A 154 -20.07 -10.30 9.42
CA ASN A 154 -20.47 -9.28 10.42
C ASN A 154 -19.52 -8.09 10.54
N GLN A 155 -18.92 -7.66 9.42
CA GLN A 155 -17.98 -6.54 9.38
C GLN A 155 -18.40 -5.43 8.39
N VAL A 156 -19.61 -5.51 7.81
CA VAL A 156 -20.16 -4.42 6.99
C VAL A 156 -20.77 -3.36 7.90
N PHE A 157 -20.44 -2.09 7.66
CA PHE A 157 -20.89 -0.93 8.44
C PHE A 157 -21.09 0.30 7.54
N ILE A 158 -21.74 1.33 8.08
CA ILE A 158 -21.90 2.62 7.41
C ILE A 158 -20.73 3.54 7.79
N GLN A 159 -19.99 4.03 6.81
CA GLN A 159 -18.86 4.94 6.95
C GLN A 159 -19.25 6.35 6.53
N SER A 160 -18.94 7.32 7.40
CA SER A 160 -18.94 8.75 7.06
C SER A 160 -17.56 9.31 7.38
N THR A 161 -16.91 9.94 6.42
CA THR A 161 -15.59 10.58 6.63
C THR A 161 -15.75 12.10 6.73
N LEU A 162 -15.04 12.72 7.65
CA LEU A 162 -14.98 14.19 7.76
C LEU A 162 -13.80 14.67 6.91
N THR A 163 -14.07 15.37 5.81
CA THR A 163 -13.02 15.95 4.96
C THR A 163 -13.07 17.47 5.03
N GLY A 164 -12.22 18.05 5.89
CA GLY A 164 -11.94 19.49 5.98
C GLY A 164 -13.12 20.38 6.39
N ALA A 165 -14.08 20.58 5.48
CA ALA A 165 -15.20 21.50 5.63
C ALA A 165 -16.58 20.82 5.65
N ALA A 166 -16.68 19.55 5.25
CA ALA A 166 -17.96 18.83 5.22
C ALA A 166 -17.82 17.34 5.54
N ALA A 167 -18.89 16.76 6.10
CA ALA A 167 -19.03 15.31 6.15
C ALA A 167 -19.27 14.78 4.73
N THR A 168 -18.55 13.74 4.34
CA THR A 168 -18.87 12.99 3.12
C THR A 168 -20.22 12.31 3.30
N ARG A 169 -20.91 12.04 2.18
CA ARG A 169 -22.13 11.23 2.22
C ARG A 169 -21.82 9.86 2.86
N PRO A 170 -22.69 9.37 3.75
CA PRO A 170 -22.55 8.04 4.35
C PRO A 170 -22.60 6.97 3.28
N ARG A 171 -21.82 5.91 3.46
CA ARG A 171 -21.61 4.85 2.47
C ARG A 171 -21.32 3.51 3.15
N ILE A 172 -21.75 2.41 2.54
CA ILE A 172 -21.49 1.04 2.96
C ILE A 172 -20.02 0.70 2.75
N CYS A 173 -19.38 0.22 3.82
CA CYS A 173 -17.99 -0.16 3.84
C CYS A 173 -17.80 -1.48 4.61
N LEU A 174 -16.76 -2.22 4.25
CA LEU A 174 -16.28 -3.42 4.91
C LEU A 174 -14.77 -3.26 5.16
N ARG A 175 -14.35 -3.51 6.40
CA ARG A 175 -12.93 -3.45 6.81
C ARG A 175 -12.29 -4.84 6.85
N CYS A 176 -12.01 -5.40 5.68
CA CYS A 176 -11.55 -6.78 5.53
C CYS A 176 -10.14 -7.01 6.14
N SER A 177 -10.06 -7.80 7.22
CA SER A 177 -8.78 -8.14 7.87
C SER A 177 -7.83 -8.88 6.92
N LEU A 178 -8.36 -9.81 6.11
CA LEU A 178 -7.57 -10.61 5.17
C LEU A 178 -6.87 -9.73 4.12
N ARG A 179 -7.55 -8.69 3.60
CA ARG A 179 -6.91 -7.74 2.66
C ARG A 179 -5.74 -7.02 3.33
N ALA A 180 -5.87 -6.64 4.60
CA ALA A 180 -4.80 -5.97 5.33
C ALA A 180 -3.57 -6.87 5.53
N GLU A 181 -3.76 -8.17 5.78
CA GLU A 181 -2.67 -9.15 5.93
C GLU A 181 -1.84 -9.28 4.64
N TYR A 182 -2.49 -9.18 3.48
CA TYR A 182 -1.86 -9.27 2.16
C TYR A 182 -1.44 -7.92 1.55
N GLY A 183 -1.45 -6.84 2.34
CA GLY A 183 -1.06 -5.51 1.85
C GLY A 183 -2.00 -4.91 0.79
N LEU A 184 -3.23 -5.42 0.70
CA LEU A 184 -4.29 -4.87 -0.15
C LEU A 184 -5.08 -3.80 0.62
N ASN A 185 -5.79 -2.93 -0.11
CA ASN A 185 -6.65 -1.93 0.55
C ASN A 185 -7.71 -2.63 1.42
N ARG A 186 -7.67 -2.35 2.72
CA ARG A 186 -8.59 -2.93 3.73
C ARG A 186 -10.03 -2.47 3.55
N GLU A 187 -10.23 -1.26 3.03
CA GLU A 187 -11.57 -0.69 2.83
C GLU A 187 -12.16 -1.19 1.51
N VAL A 188 -13.29 -1.87 1.63
CA VAL A 188 -14.03 -2.47 0.53
C VAL A 188 -15.44 -1.86 0.53
N TYR A 189 -15.92 -1.42 -0.62
CA TYR A 189 -17.18 -0.69 -0.72
C TYR A 189 -18.31 -1.54 -1.31
N TYR A 190 -19.52 -0.97 -1.28
CA TYR A 190 -20.79 -1.60 -1.59
C TYR A 190 -20.75 -2.59 -2.78
N GLU A 191 -20.22 -2.17 -3.92
CA GLU A 191 -20.23 -2.92 -5.17
C GLU A 191 -19.40 -4.19 -5.06
N PHE A 192 -18.21 -4.09 -4.46
CA PHE A 192 -17.33 -5.23 -4.26
C PHE A 192 -17.90 -6.17 -3.21
N ILE A 193 -18.45 -5.63 -2.11
CA ILE A 193 -19.10 -6.47 -1.08
C ILE A 193 -20.24 -7.28 -1.71
N ARG A 194 -21.14 -6.61 -2.44
CA ARG A 194 -22.31 -7.22 -3.05
C ARG A 194 -21.95 -8.23 -4.15
N SER A 195 -21.00 -7.91 -5.01
CA SER A 195 -20.69 -8.72 -6.20
C SER A 195 -19.65 -9.82 -5.94
N VAL A 196 -18.75 -9.63 -4.98
CA VAL A 196 -17.66 -10.55 -4.65
C VAL A 196 -17.92 -11.18 -3.28
N CYS A 197 -17.92 -10.41 -2.20
CA CYS A 197 -17.95 -10.97 -0.84
C CYS A 197 -19.25 -11.72 -0.48
N CYS A 198 -20.39 -11.32 -1.04
CA CYS A 198 -21.69 -11.94 -0.85
C CYS A 198 -22.07 -12.98 -1.92
N ARG A 199 -21.27 -13.17 -2.97
CA ARG A 199 -21.61 -14.09 -4.08
C ARG A 199 -20.50 -15.09 -4.36
N ASP A 200 -19.31 -14.59 -4.71
CA ASP A 200 -18.20 -15.40 -5.16
C ASP A 200 -16.88 -14.88 -4.55
N PRO A 201 -16.50 -15.37 -3.35
CA PRO A 201 -15.25 -15.02 -2.70
C PRO A 201 -14.01 -15.38 -3.51
N ASP A 202 -14.10 -16.28 -4.49
CA ASP A 202 -12.92 -16.75 -5.25
C ASP A 202 -12.45 -15.71 -6.25
N ARG A 203 -13.29 -14.70 -6.53
CA ARG A 203 -12.91 -13.49 -7.26
C ARG A 203 -12.17 -12.47 -6.40
N CYS A 204 -12.14 -12.63 -5.07
CA CYS A 204 -11.41 -11.73 -4.18
C CYS A 204 -9.91 -12.06 -4.19
N GLU A 205 -9.06 -11.06 -4.45
CA GLU A 205 -7.61 -11.24 -4.55
C GLU A 205 -7.01 -11.76 -3.23
N ALA A 206 -7.50 -11.26 -2.08
CA ALA A 206 -7.05 -11.70 -0.76
C ALA A 206 -7.42 -13.15 -0.47
N VAL A 207 -8.61 -13.59 -0.89
CA VAL A 207 -9.04 -14.98 -0.70
C VAL A 207 -8.22 -15.92 -1.58
N ARG A 208 -7.92 -15.50 -2.82
CA ARG A 208 -7.06 -16.27 -3.72
C ARG A 208 -5.65 -16.44 -3.15
N GLN A 209 -5.04 -15.36 -2.64
CA GLN A 209 -3.72 -15.42 -2.01
C GLN A 209 -3.73 -16.32 -0.78
N PHE A 210 -4.74 -16.18 0.09
CA PHE A 210 -4.92 -17.03 1.26
C PHE A 210 -5.02 -18.53 0.94
N ARG A 211 -5.82 -18.87 -0.08
CA ARG A 211 -5.95 -20.28 -0.51
C ARG A 211 -4.65 -20.81 -1.08
N HIS A 212 -3.98 -20.01 -1.92
CA HIS A 212 -2.70 -20.39 -2.51
C HIS A 212 -1.65 -20.70 -1.43
N GLU A 213 -1.53 -19.85 -0.41
CA GLU A 213 -0.59 -20.09 0.70
C GLU A 213 -0.92 -21.37 1.48
N ARG A 214 -2.20 -21.65 1.72
CA ARG A 214 -2.64 -22.86 2.41
C ARG A 214 -2.44 -24.14 1.62
N GLU A 215 -2.47 -24.08 0.29
CA GLU A 215 -2.19 -25.24 -0.58
C GLU A 215 -0.69 -25.55 -0.64
N THR A 216 0.16 -24.54 -0.41
CA THR A 216 1.62 -24.68 -0.44
C THR A 216 2.28 -24.99 0.91
N ALA A 217 1.53 -24.92 2.02
CA ALA A 217 2.01 -25.14 3.39
C ALA A 217 1.77 -26.58 3.86
#